data_AF-L1LE79-F1
#
_entry.id   AF-L1LE79-F1
#
_cell.length_a   1.000
_cell.length_b   1.000
_cell.length_c   1.000
_cell.angle_alpha   90.00
_cell.angle_beta   90.00
_cell.angle_gamma   90.00
#
_symmetry.space_group_name_H-M   'P 1'
#
loop_
_entity.id
_entity.type
_entity.pdbx_description
1 polymer ?
#
loop_
_entity_poly.entity_id
_entity_poly.type
_entity_poly.pdbx_seq_one_letter_code
_entity_poly.pdbx_strand_id
1 'polypeptide(L)'
;MGLFQLIMEHIIGTSSTPQMRLCAILCYAIKITIAFFTALWVTYLYIMYDERVKEIEKEEKKNGQESGNSADAGDSSNGSEKKVQLLGKVIVVVPYYSPRLVIQTVGTILRVFFHPCLIPFLIDLSNREKLVISLSFMFFDFIGVNYASNFDETIDPSERAPSQSHIVFLVTRDLTLHLVWISTISIASFIVWNIWTCKFEFTNSSFFLLILASVNGFIGGIFTGRGLNGCFPILEYYNGQGIIGDDIIKLDNIINDIALSFDYIMCFLMSLFSNITERFILNHKNSREYILSSNKGDLSIETVNALLMQFKGSL
;
A
#
# COMPACT_ATOMS: atom_id res chain seq x y z
N MET A 1 15.65 8.06 4.17
CA MET A 1 15.54 8.73 2.86
C MET A 1 15.96 10.19 2.92
N GLY A 2 15.41 11.00 3.83
CA GLY A 2 15.77 12.44 3.93
C GLY A 2 17.27 12.73 4.11
N LEU A 3 18.00 11.92 4.89
CA LEU A 3 19.45 12.11 5.07
C LEU A 3 20.26 11.82 3.78
N PHE A 4 19.83 10.82 3.00
CA PHE A 4 20.48 10.45 1.73
C PHE A 4 20.17 11.44 0.61
N GLN A 5 18.94 11.95 0.60
CA GLN A 5 18.51 12.97 -0.34
C GLN A 5 19.24 14.30 -0.05
N LEU A 6 19.40 14.69 1.23
CA LEU A 6 20.24 15.82 1.64
C LEU A 6 21.70 15.66 1.20
N ILE A 7 22.28 14.46 1.35
CA ILE A 7 23.65 14.18 0.90
C ILE A 7 23.76 14.29 -0.62
N MET A 8 22.80 13.75 -1.37
CA MET A 8 22.81 13.80 -2.85
C MET A 8 22.54 15.20 -3.39
N GLU A 9 21.63 15.96 -2.77
CA GLU A 9 21.37 17.36 -3.10
C GLU A 9 22.60 18.24 -2.83
N HIS A 10 23.38 17.93 -1.78
CA HIS A 10 24.64 18.62 -1.48
C HIS A 10 25.77 18.29 -2.46
N ILE A 11 25.79 17.07 -3.01
CA ILE A 11 26.83 16.62 -3.97
C ILE A 11 26.54 17.06 -5.41
N ILE A 12 25.27 17.00 -5.85
CA ILE A 12 24.87 17.24 -7.24
C ILE A 12 24.44 18.71 -7.48
N GLY A 13 23.95 19.37 -6.43
CA GLY A 13 23.33 20.69 -6.50
C GLY A 13 21.89 20.64 -7.04
N THR A 14 21.07 21.63 -6.68
CA THR A 14 19.65 21.73 -7.07
C THR A 14 19.33 22.98 -7.90
N SER A 15 20.35 23.67 -8.40
CA SER A 15 20.21 24.95 -9.11
C SER A 15 19.52 24.87 -10.47
N SER A 16 19.33 23.67 -11.03
CA SER A 16 18.68 23.49 -12.33
C SER A 16 17.82 22.22 -12.37
N THR A 17 16.73 22.27 -13.15
CA THR A 17 15.79 21.16 -13.37
C THR A 17 16.46 19.83 -13.76
N PRO A 18 17.48 19.78 -14.64
CA PRO A 18 18.18 18.53 -14.94
C PRO A 18 18.99 17.97 -13.76
N GLN A 19 19.52 18.82 -12.87
CA GLN A 19 20.24 18.37 -11.68
C GLN A 19 19.29 17.80 -10.62
N MET A 20 18.14 18.44 -10.41
CA MET A 20 17.06 17.88 -9.56
C MET A 20 16.58 16.52 -10.08
N ARG A 21 16.40 16.37 -11.41
CA ARG A 21 16.02 15.09 -12.03
C ARG A 21 17.08 14.02 -11.80
N LEU A 22 18.36 14.35 -11.96
CA LEU A 22 19.46 13.41 -11.75
C LEU A 22 19.59 13.00 -10.27
N CYS A 23 19.39 13.94 -9.35
CA CYS A 23 19.34 13.68 -7.91
C CYS A 23 18.17 12.77 -7.52
N ALA A 24 16.98 13.02 -8.07
CA ALA A 24 15.82 12.16 -7.87
C ALA A 24 16.07 10.75 -8.43
N ILE A 25 16.58 10.63 -9.66
CA ILE A 25 16.91 9.33 -10.29
C ILE A 25 17.91 8.54 -9.43
N LEU A 26 18.95 9.18 -8.89
CA LEU A 26 19.93 8.52 -8.01
C LEU A 26 19.33 8.10 -6.67
N CYS A 27 18.49 8.94 -6.06
CA CYS A 27 17.78 8.59 -4.83
C CYS A 27 16.83 7.40 -5.05
N TYR A 28 16.15 7.36 -6.19
CA TYR A 28 15.29 6.24 -6.58
C TYR A 28 16.08 5.00 -6.97
N ALA A 29 17.24 5.12 -7.62
CA ALA A 29 18.11 3.98 -7.92
C ALA A 29 18.66 3.31 -6.64
N ILE A 30 19.02 4.11 -5.64
CA ILE A 30 19.41 3.60 -4.31
C ILE A 30 18.20 2.93 -3.64
N LYS A 31 17.00 3.51 -3.75
CA LYS A 31 15.78 2.89 -3.24
C LYS A 31 15.50 1.53 -3.90
N ILE A 32 15.68 1.41 -5.21
CA ILE A 32 15.56 0.16 -5.96
C ILE A 32 16.60 -0.85 -5.48
N THR A 33 17.83 -0.40 -5.24
CA THR A 33 18.92 -1.26 -4.75
C THR A 33 18.60 -1.79 -3.35
N ILE A 34 18.15 -0.91 -2.43
CA ILE A 34 17.72 -1.30 -1.09
C ILE A 34 16.49 -2.20 -1.14
N ALA A 35 15.52 -1.93 -2.02
CA ALA A 35 14.33 -2.76 -2.20
C ALA A 35 14.69 -4.14 -2.76
N PHE A 36 15.66 -4.22 -3.67
CA PHE A 36 16.17 -5.47 -4.21
C PHE A 36 16.90 -6.28 -3.12
N PHE A 37 17.77 -5.66 -2.33
CA PHE A 37 18.42 -6.33 -1.20
C PHE A 37 17.42 -6.71 -0.09
N THR A 38 16.40 -5.89 0.15
CA THR A 38 15.31 -6.21 1.07
C THR A 38 14.50 -7.39 0.53
N ALA A 39 14.21 -7.43 -0.77
CA ALA A 39 13.50 -8.56 -1.39
C ALA A 39 14.34 -9.85 -1.30
N LEU A 40 15.66 -9.77 -1.55
CA LEU A 40 16.58 -10.89 -1.34
C LEU A 40 16.65 -11.30 0.13
N TRP A 41 16.65 -10.34 1.05
CA TRP A 41 16.67 -10.59 2.50
C TRP A 41 15.36 -11.20 3.01
N VAL A 42 14.22 -10.72 2.53
CA VAL A 42 12.89 -11.31 2.80
C VAL A 42 12.80 -12.70 2.18
N THR A 43 13.36 -12.93 1.00
CA THR A 43 13.44 -14.26 0.37
C THR A 43 14.35 -15.20 1.17
N TYR A 44 15.49 -14.70 1.65
CA TYR A 44 16.40 -15.43 2.53
C TYR A 44 15.75 -15.75 3.88
N LEU A 45 15.09 -14.76 4.50
CA LEU A 45 14.30 -14.95 5.72
C LEU A 45 13.17 -15.94 5.49
N TYR A 46 12.48 -15.91 4.35
CA TYR A 46 11.43 -16.86 4.01
C TYR A 46 11.98 -18.28 3.88
N ILE A 47 13.14 -18.48 3.25
CA ILE A 47 13.81 -19.79 3.18
C ILE A 47 14.25 -20.25 4.57
N MET A 48 14.87 -19.37 5.36
CA MET A 48 15.31 -19.66 6.73
C MET A 48 14.15 -19.87 7.71
N TYR A 49 13.02 -19.19 7.52
CA TYR A 49 11.81 -19.34 8.33
C TYR A 49 10.91 -20.49 7.84
N ASP A 50 10.96 -20.92 6.58
CA ASP A 50 10.31 -22.17 6.15
C ASP A 50 10.98 -23.39 6.81
N GLU A 51 12.30 -23.35 6.99
CA GLU A 51 13.04 -24.33 7.81
C GLU A 51 12.76 -24.15 9.30
N ARG A 52 12.74 -22.92 9.82
CA ARG A 52 12.44 -22.66 11.24
C ARG A 52 10.99 -22.91 11.63
N VAL A 53 9.99 -22.72 10.77
CA VAL A 53 8.57 -23.02 11.07
C VAL A 53 8.35 -24.54 11.15
N LYS A 54 9.09 -25.34 10.36
CA LYS A 54 9.12 -26.80 10.48
C LYS A 54 9.81 -27.29 11.76
N GLU A 55 10.70 -26.50 12.35
CA GLU A 55 11.34 -26.77 13.65
C GLU A 55 10.52 -26.23 14.84
N ILE A 56 9.91 -25.05 14.70
CA ILE A 56 9.09 -24.39 15.73
C ILE A 56 7.75 -25.13 15.94
N GLU A 57 7.14 -25.72 14.91
CA GLU A 57 5.97 -26.62 15.08
C GLU A 57 6.32 -27.92 15.85
N LYS A 58 7.60 -28.29 15.92
CA LYS A 58 8.08 -29.40 16.78
C LYS A 58 8.44 -28.95 18.20
N GLU A 59 8.83 -27.69 18.39
CA GLU A 59 9.26 -27.15 19.69
C GLU A 59 8.14 -26.46 20.49
N GLU A 60 7.08 -25.95 19.84
CA GLU A 60 5.92 -25.30 20.51
C GLU A 60 5.00 -26.28 21.27
N LYS A 61 5.25 -27.59 21.20
CA LYS A 61 4.68 -28.57 22.15
C LYS A 61 5.45 -28.69 23.47
N LYS A 62 6.58 -27.98 23.66
CA LYS A 62 7.46 -28.18 24.83
C LYS A 62 7.68 -26.97 25.75
N ASN A 63 7.62 -25.72 25.30
CA ASN A 63 8.02 -24.58 26.14
C ASN A 63 7.01 -23.44 26.13
N GLY A 64 5.92 -23.59 26.88
CA GLY A 64 5.15 -22.46 27.37
C GLY A 64 5.63 -22.05 28.75
N GLN A 65 6.38 -20.96 28.88
CA GLN A 65 6.34 -20.05 30.04
C GLN A 65 7.35 -18.88 29.94
N GLU A 66 6.90 -17.70 30.38
CA GLU A 66 7.67 -16.53 30.89
C GLU A 66 8.42 -15.70 29.82
N SER A 67 8.54 -14.36 29.83
CA SER A 67 8.25 -13.19 30.70
C SER A 67 8.65 -11.98 29.79
N GLY A 68 8.06 -10.77 29.72
CA GLY A 68 7.73 -9.78 30.74
C GLY A 68 8.70 -8.57 30.67
N ASN A 69 8.19 -7.39 30.23
CA ASN A 69 8.62 -5.99 30.53
C ASN A 69 10.06 -5.52 30.15
N SER A 70 10.44 -4.25 29.92
CA SER A 70 9.84 -2.89 29.91
C SER A 70 10.89 -1.86 29.43
N ALA A 71 10.42 -0.74 28.87
CA ALA A 71 10.93 0.66 28.89
C ALA A 71 12.43 1.02 28.73
N ASP A 72 12.74 1.99 27.87
CA ASP A 72 13.27 3.29 28.36
C ASP A 72 13.17 4.42 27.32
N ALA A 73 12.72 5.58 27.80
CA ALA A 73 12.48 6.81 27.02
C ALA A 73 13.56 7.85 27.36
N GLY A 74 14.26 8.34 26.33
CA GLY A 74 15.36 9.32 26.45
C GLY A 74 15.03 10.68 25.85
N ASP A 75 15.06 11.67 26.73
CA ASP A 75 14.86 13.13 26.63
C ASP A 75 15.50 13.87 25.43
N SER A 76 14.75 14.76 24.77
CA SER A 76 15.27 15.82 23.87
C SER A 76 14.32 17.02 23.78
N SER A 77 14.16 17.72 24.91
CA SER A 77 13.12 18.73 25.15
C SER A 77 13.28 20.12 24.52
N ASN A 78 14.38 20.47 23.83
CA ASN A 78 14.54 21.82 23.22
C ASN A 78 14.38 21.89 21.69
N GLY A 79 14.41 20.76 20.98
CA GLY A 79 14.08 20.69 19.56
C GLY A 79 12.61 20.33 19.30
N SER A 80 11.94 19.75 20.29
CA SER A 80 10.57 19.25 20.21
C SER A 80 9.55 20.38 20.14
N GLU A 81 9.70 21.47 20.92
CA GLU A 81 8.68 22.53 20.99
C GLU A 81 8.49 23.26 19.65
N LYS A 82 9.59 23.60 18.95
CA LYS A 82 9.51 24.18 17.60
C LYS A 82 8.94 23.18 16.59
N LYS A 83 9.34 21.91 16.66
CA LYS A 83 8.80 20.84 15.80
C LYS A 83 7.32 20.57 16.06
N VAL A 84 6.86 20.63 17.31
CA VAL A 84 5.46 20.43 17.71
C VAL A 84 4.61 21.62 17.27
N GLN A 85 5.10 22.85 17.36
CA GLN A 85 4.42 24.02 16.80
C GLN A 85 4.35 23.99 15.27
N LEU A 86 5.43 23.56 14.62
CA LEU A 86 5.49 23.34 13.17
C LEU A 86 4.51 22.23 12.75
N LEU A 87 4.50 21.08 13.43
CA LEU A 87 3.55 19.99 13.20
C LEU A 87 2.11 20.44 13.45
N GLY A 88 1.86 21.22 14.50
CA GLY A 88 0.54 21.80 14.78
C GLY A 88 0.03 22.69 13.65
N LYS A 89 0.91 23.52 13.07
CA LYS A 89 0.59 24.31 11.88
C LYS A 89 0.30 23.44 10.65
N VAL A 90 1.04 22.36 10.43
CA VAL A 90 0.80 21.50 9.25
C VAL A 90 -0.43 20.62 9.42
N ILE A 91 -0.75 20.16 10.64
CA ILE A 91 -1.98 19.40 10.93
C ILE A 91 -3.23 20.22 10.58
N VAL A 92 -3.21 21.53 10.81
CA VAL A 92 -4.33 22.43 10.45
C VAL A 92 -4.54 22.51 8.94
N VAL A 93 -3.50 22.18 8.16
CA VAL A 93 -3.46 22.31 6.70
C VAL A 93 -3.79 20.97 5.99
N VAL A 94 -3.69 19.84 6.70
CA VAL A 94 -4.07 18.50 6.21
C VAL A 94 -5.45 18.44 5.55
N PRO A 95 -6.51 19.08 6.07
CA PRO A 95 -7.83 19.02 5.44
C PRO A 95 -7.85 19.55 4.00
N TYR A 96 -6.98 20.50 3.65
CA TYR A 96 -6.98 21.17 2.35
C TYR A 96 -6.49 20.26 1.20
N TYR A 97 -5.53 19.37 1.47
CA TYR A 97 -5.04 18.38 0.51
C TYR A 97 -5.52 16.95 0.82
N SER A 98 -6.48 16.80 1.74
CA SER A 98 -7.08 15.51 2.10
C SER A 98 -7.64 14.71 0.91
N PRO A 99 -8.19 15.29 -0.18
CA PRO A 99 -8.61 14.50 -1.34
C PRO A 99 -7.46 13.71 -1.98
N ARG A 100 -6.24 14.25 -1.94
CA ARG A 100 -5.04 13.57 -2.45
C ARG A 100 -4.53 12.51 -1.51
N LEU A 101 -4.66 12.72 -0.20
CA LEU A 101 -4.43 11.66 0.80
C LEU A 101 -5.39 10.49 0.62
N VAL A 102 -6.65 10.73 0.24
CA VAL A 102 -7.59 9.64 -0.09
C VAL A 102 -7.11 8.85 -1.30
N ILE A 103 -6.73 9.52 -2.39
CA ILE A 103 -6.18 8.85 -3.59
C ILE A 103 -4.94 8.03 -3.23
N GLN A 104 -4.03 8.61 -2.44
CA GLN A 104 -2.84 7.93 -1.96
C GLN A 104 -3.19 6.70 -1.11
N THR A 105 -4.14 6.82 -0.17
CA THR A 105 -4.63 5.72 0.67
C THR A 105 -5.17 4.57 -0.18
N VAL A 106 -5.91 4.86 -1.24
CA VAL A 106 -6.39 3.83 -2.16
C VAL A 106 -5.22 3.14 -2.86
N GLY A 107 -4.21 3.89 -3.31
CA GLY A 107 -2.96 3.31 -3.82
C GLY A 107 -2.33 2.33 -2.81
N THR A 108 -2.27 2.72 -1.53
CA THR A 108 -1.77 1.89 -0.43
C THR A 108 -2.63 0.64 -0.21
N ILE A 109 -3.96 0.76 -0.25
CA ILE A 109 -4.88 -0.38 -0.17
C ILE A 109 -4.59 -1.38 -1.29
N LEU A 110 -4.42 -0.92 -2.53
CA LEU A 110 -4.12 -1.80 -3.65
C LEU A 110 -2.77 -2.51 -3.50
N ARG A 111 -1.75 -1.81 -2.97
CA ARG A 111 -0.35 -2.25 -2.80
C ARG A 111 -0.06 -3.11 -1.59
N VAL A 112 -0.91 -3.04 -0.57
CA VAL A 112 -0.64 -3.70 0.71
C VAL A 112 -1.81 -4.54 1.17
N PHE A 113 -3.05 -4.10 0.99
CA PHE A 113 -4.19 -4.92 1.37
C PHE A 113 -4.40 -6.06 0.38
N PHE A 114 -4.65 -5.75 -0.90
CA PHE A 114 -5.04 -6.73 -1.91
C PHE A 114 -3.87 -7.52 -2.51
N HIS A 115 -2.94 -6.83 -3.19
CA HIS A 115 -1.73 -7.44 -3.77
C HIS A 115 -0.49 -6.73 -3.22
N PRO A 116 0.60 -7.44 -2.89
CA PRO A 116 0.80 -8.88 -3.01
C PRO A 116 0.31 -9.69 -1.77
N CYS A 117 -0.35 -9.07 -0.80
CA CYS A 117 -0.65 -9.71 0.49
C CYS A 117 -1.92 -10.59 0.49
N LEU A 118 -3.13 -10.05 0.37
CA LEU A 118 -4.32 -10.86 0.60
C LEU A 118 -4.58 -11.88 -0.52
N ILE A 119 -4.65 -11.41 -1.77
CA ILE A 119 -5.13 -12.21 -2.89
C ILE A 119 -4.21 -13.40 -3.20
N PRO A 120 -2.87 -13.26 -3.31
CA PRO A 120 -1.99 -14.38 -3.60
C PRO A 120 -2.01 -15.49 -2.54
N PHE A 121 -2.26 -15.16 -1.29
CA PHE A 121 -2.31 -16.13 -0.19
C PHE A 121 -3.64 -16.87 -0.13
N LEU A 122 -4.73 -16.25 -0.58
CA LEU A 122 -6.05 -16.85 -0.61
C LEU A 122 -6.33 -17.75 -1.82
N ILE A 123 -5.58 -17.61 -2.91
CA ILE A 123 -5.84 -18.38 -4.14
C ILE A 123 -5.11 -19.73 -4.10
N ASP A 124 -5.80 -20.78 -4.58
CA ASP A 124 -5.26 -22.13 -4.73
C ASP A 124 -4.48 -22.27 -6.07
N LEU A 125 -3.35 -21.56 -6.18
CA LEU A 125 -2.40 -21.64 -7.30
C LEU A 125 -1.04 -22.18 -6.85
N SER A 126 -0.23 -22.66 -7.78
CA SER A 126 1.15 -23.06 -7.46
C SER A 126 1.98 -21.87 -6.97
N ASN A 127 2.95 -22.13 -6.09
CA ASN A 127 3.84 -21.08 -5.57
C ASN A 127 4.56 -20.31 -6.68
N ARG A 128 4.89 -20.99 -7.79
CA ARG A 128 5.49 -20.36 -8.96
C ARG A 128 4.57 -19.33 -9.61
N GLU A 129 3.29 -19.65 -9.77
CA GLU A 129 2.31 -18.72 -10.36
C GLU A 129 2.05 -17.53 -9.44
N LYS A 130 1.90 -17.77 -8.13
CA LYS A 130 1.76 -16.71 -7.11
C LYS A 130 2.94 -15.73 -7.15
N LEU A 131 4.16 -16.25 -7.28
CA LEU A 131 5.37 -15.45 -7.39
C LEU A 131 5.37 -14.60 -8.67
N VAL A 132 5.04 -15.19 -9.82
CA VAL A 132 4.98 -14.48 -11.11
C VAL A 132 3.94 -13.36 -11.07
N ILE A 133 2.76 -13.62 -10.51
CA ILE A 133 1.69 -12.63 -10.34
C ILE A 133 2.16 -11.47 -9.44
N SER A 134 2.83 -11.78 -8.33
CA SER A 134 3.34 -10.77 -7.39
C SER A 134 4.49 -9.93 -7.97
N LEU A 135 5.40 -10.56 -8.73
CA LEU A 135 6.46 -9.87 -9.46
C LEU A 135 5.88 -8.95 -10.55
N SER A 136 4.87 -9.41 -11.29
CA SER A 136 4.19 -8.60 -12.30
C SER A 136 3.53 -7.38 -11.66
N PHE A 137 2.83 -7.56 -10.54
CA PHE A 137 2.28 -6.45 -9.75
C PHE A 137 3.36 -5.42 -9.42
N MET A 138 4.49 -5.85 -8.82
CA MET A 138 5.57 -4.93 -8.43
C MET A 138 6.21 -4.21 -9.63
N PHE A 139 6.36 -4.91 -10.75
CA PHE A 139 6.92 -4.32 -11.97
C PHE A 139 6.01 -3.25 -12.56
N PHE A 140 4.70 -3.52 -12.68
CA PHE A 140 3.75 -2.55 -13.18
C PHE A 140 3.49 -1.41 -12.20
N ASP A 141 3.56 -1.68 -10.91
CA ASP A 141 3.55 -0.64 -9.86
C ASP A 141 4.71 0.34 -10.03
N PHE A 142 5.92 -0.18 -10.24
CA PHE A 142 7.08 0.64 -10.56
C PHE A 142 6.84 1.49 -11.81
N ILE A 143 6.34 0.91 -12.90
CA ILE A 143 6.02 1.67 -14.12
C ILE A 143 4.99 2.77 -13.81
N GLY A 144 3.93 2.45 -13.05
CA GLY A 144 2.87 3.39 -12.69
C GLY A 144 3.38 4.59 -11.91
N VAL A 145 4.27 4.39 -10.93
CA VAL A 145 4.89 5.48 -10.15
C VAL A 145 5.70 6.39 -11.06
N ASN A 146 6.51 5.83 -11.94
CA ASN A 146 7.33 6.63 -12.86
C ASN A 146 6.44 7.39 -13.85
N TYR A 147 5.40 6.73 -14.35
CA TYR A 147 4.46 7.34 -15.29
C TYR A 147 3.67 8.49 -14.64
N ALA A 148 3.39 8.41 -13.33
CA ALA A 148 2.74 9.48 -12.58
C ALA A 148 3.49 10.82 -12.65
N SER A 149 4.81 10.80 -12.82
CA SER A 149 5.62 12.03 -12.93
C SER A 149 5.40 12.82 -14.23
N ASN A 150 4.75 12.21 -15.23
CA ASN A 150 4.42 12.88 -16.49
C ASN A 150 3.15 13.73 -16.40
N PHE A 151 2.38 13.63 -15.31
CA PHE A 151 1.19 14.43 -15.11
C PHE A 151 1.56 15.77 -14.49
N ASP A 152 1.15 16.85 -15.16
CA ASP A 152 1.17 18.17 -14.55
C ASP A 152 0.00 18.28 -13.57
N GLU A 153 0.32 18.49 -12.29
CA GLU A 153 -0.65 18.60 -11.20
C GLU A 153 -0.99 20.05 -10.86
N THR A 154 -0.38 21.01 -11.55
CA THR A 154 -0.61 22.44 -11.38
C THR A 154 -2.10 22.78 -11.53
N ILE A 155 -2.59 23.68 -10.70
CA ILE A 155 -4.02 24.04 -10.66
C ILE A 155 -4.18 25.42 -11.26
N ASP A 156 -4.88 25.52 -12.39
CA ASP A 156 -5.29 26.81 -12.93
C ASP A 156 -6.56 27.30 -12.21
N PRO A 157 -6.48 28.41 -11.43
CA PRO A 157 -7.65 28.94 -10.73
C PRO A 157 -8.70 29.53 -11.67
N SER A 158 -8.36 29.84 -12.92
CA SER A 158 -9.30 30.40 -13.90
C SER A 158 -10.35 29.39 -14.39
N GLU A 159 -10.08 28.10 -14.26
CA GLU A 159 -11.01 27.02 -14.61
C GLU A 159 -12.17 26.87 -13.62
N ARG A 160 -12.06 27.47 -12.42
CA ARG A 160 -13.10 27.41 -11.40
C ARG A 160 -14.22 28.39 -11.72
N ALA A 161 -15.45 27.88 -11.81
CA ALA A 161 -16.63 28.74 -11.90
C ALA A 161 -16.83 29.57 -10.61
N PRO A 162 -17.21 30.86 -10.68
CA PRO A 162 -17.39 31.71 -9.50
C PRO A 162 -18.40 31.19 -8.47
N SER A 163 -19.41 30.43 -8.92
CA SER A 163 -20.43 29.80 -8.08
C SER A 163 -20.00 28.47 -7.46
N GLN A 164 -18.89 27.89 -7.90
CA GLN A 164 -18.40 26.59 -7.45
C GLN A 164 -17.53 26.74 -6.21
N SER A 165 -17.68 25.86 -5.21
CA SER A 165 -16.77 25.85 -4.06
C SER A 165 -15.40 25.29 -4.45
N HIS A 166 -14.34 25.70 -3.74
CA HIS A 166 -12.97 25.24 -3.99
C HIS A 166 -12.85 23.70 -3.89
N ILE A 167 -13.49 23.10 -2.89
CA ILE A 167 -13.47 21.64 -2.70
C ILE A 167 -14.15 20.93 -3.87
N VAL A 168 -15.33 21.40 -4.30
CA VAL A 168 -16.05 20.79 -5.42
C VAL A 168 -15.26 20.94 -6.72
N PHE A 169 -14.58 22.06 -6.93
CA PHE A 169 -13.69 22.26 -8.07
C PHE A 169 -12.56 21.22 -8.09
N LEU A 170 -11.83 21.04 -6.98
CA LEU A 170 -10.74 20.08 -6.87
C LEU A 170 -11.22 18.62 -7.07
N VAL A 171 -12.37 18.26 -6.49
CA VAL A 171 -12.95 16.92 -6.64
C VAL A 171 -13.38 16.66 -8.08
N THR A 172 -14.02 17.64 -8.74
CA THR A 172 -14.44 17.50 -10.14
C THR A 172 -13.25 17.38 -11.09
N ARG A 173 -12.17 18.13 -10.84
CA ARG A 173 -10.91 17.99 -11.60
C ARG A 173 -10.34 16.58 -11.49
N ASP A 174 -10.42 16.00 -10.31
CA ASP A 174 -9.91 14.65 -10.01
C ASP A 174 -10.95 13.54 -10.23
N LEU A 175 -12.08 13.83 -10.88
CA LEU A 175 -13.20 12.89 -11.04
C LEU A 175 -12.77 11.60 -11.74
N THR A 176 -11.91 11.68 -12.75
CA THR A 176 -11.40 10.47 -13.44
C THR A 176 -10.60 9.59 -12.48
N LEU A 177 -9.75 10.17 -11.63
CA LEU A 177 -9.05 9.40 -10.59
C LEU A 177 -10.04 8.74 -9.63
N HIS A 178 -11.14 9.44 -9.32
CA HIS A 178 -12.17 8.94 -8.43
C HIS A 178 -12.92 7.73 -9.01
N LEU A 179 -13.30 7.81 -10.29
CA LEU A 179 -13.94 6.71 -11.00
C LEU A 179 -13.02 5.49 -11.14
N VAL A 180 -11.74 5.71 -11.42
CA VAL A 180 -10.76 4.62 -11.55
C VAL A 180 -10.63 3.89 -10.22
N TRP A 181 -10.48 4.60 -9.09
CA TRP A 181 -10.26 3.90 -7.82
C TRP A 181 -11.49 3.12 -7.36
N ILE A 182 -12.70 3.66 -7.56
CA ILE A 182 -13.95 2.96 -7.25
C ILE A 182 -14.02 1.66 -8.06
N SER A 183 -13.70 1.72 -9.36
CA SER A 183 -13.69 0.55 -10.24
C SER A 183 -12.66 -0.49 -9.77
N THR A 184 -11.42 -0.08 -9.51
CA THR A 184 -10.33 -1.00 -9.12
C THR A 184 -10.59 -1.66 -7.78
N ILE A 185 -11.05 -0.91 -6.76
CA ILE A 185 -11.43 -1.47 -5.46
C ILE A 185 -12.59 -2.45 -5.61
N SER A 186 -13.59 -2.14 -6.44
CA SER A 186 -14.73 -3.02 -6.68
C SER A 186 -14.30 -4.34 -7.31
N ILE A 187 -13.41 -4.31 -8.30
CA ILE A 187 -12.88 -5.52 -8.95
C ILE A 187 -12.05 -6.36 -7.97
N ALA A 188 -11.17 -5.74 -7.20
CA ALA A 188 -10.35 -6.45 -6.20
C ALA A 188 -11.23 -7.07 -5.09
N SER A 189 -12.24 -6.33 -4.63
CA SER A 189 -13.21 -6.80 -3.64
C SER A 189 -14.07 -7.95 -4.18
N PHE A 190 -14.47 -7.87 -5.46
CA PHE A 190 -15.21 -8.95 -6.12
C PHE A 190 -14.40 -10.25 -6.16
N ILE A 191 -13.08 -10.19 -6.32
CA ILE A 191 -12.23 -11.38 -6.26
C ILE A 191 -12.17 -11.97 -4.87
N VAL A 192 -11.95 -11.14 -3.85
CA VAL A 192 -11.97 -11.62 -2.46
C VAL A 192 -13.32 -12.25 -2.12
N TRP A 193 -14.42 -11.61 -2.54
CA TRP A 193 -15.78 -12.16 -2.42
C TRP A 193 -15.97 -13.47 -3.19
N ASN A 194 -15.42 -13.58 -4.39
CA ASN A 194 -15.54 -14.81 -5.16
C ASN A 194 -14.68 -15.94 -4.58
N ILE A 195 -13.52 -15.63 -4.02
CA ILE A 195 -12.74 -16.62 -3.26
C ILE A 195 -13.53 -17.08 -2.03
N TRP A 196 -14.26 -16.18 -1.37
CA TRP A 196 -15.13 -16.52 -0.24
C TRP A 196 -16.34 -17.38 -0.63
N THR A 197 -16.89 -17.21 -1.84
CA THR A 197 -18.15 -17.87 -2.24
C THR A 197 -17.99 -19.00 -3.26
N CYS A 198 -16.83 -19.15 -3.90
CA CYS A 198 -16.54 -20.14 -4.95
C CYS A 198 -17.54 -20.18 -6.11
N LYS A 199 -18.17 -19.04 -6.46
CA LYS A 199 -19.26 -19.03 -7.46
C LYS A 199 -18.77 -18.99 -8.91
N PHE A 200 -17.62 -18.35 -9.17
CA PHE A 200 -17.12 -18.16 -10.53
C PHE A 200 -15.71 -18.77 -10.71
N GLU A 201 -15.61 -19.84 -11.50
CA GLU A 201 -14.33 -20.54 -11.75
C GLU A 201 -13.31 -19.70 -12.54
N PHE A 202 -13.79 -18.75 -13.36
CA PHE A 202 -12.92 -17.90 -14.18
C PHE A 202 -11.92 -17.05 -13.37
N THR A 203 -12.27 -16.62 -12.15
CA THR A 203 -11.36 -15.79 -11.36
C THR A 203 -10.21 -16.59 -10.74
N ASN A 204 -10.24 -17.92 -10.83
CA ASN A 204 -9.16 -18.79 -10.38
C ASN A 204 -8.13 -19.06 -11.50
N SER A 205 -8.35 -18.53 -12.70
CA SER A 205 -7.38 -18.61 -13.80
C SER A 205 -6.14 -17.77 -13.50
N SER A 206 -4.96 -18.40 -13.48
CA SER A 206 -3.66 -17.74 -13.30
C SER A 206 -3.44 -16.59 -14.29
N PHE A 207 -3.91 -16.76 -15.53
CA PHE A 207 -3.79 -15.74 -16.58
C PHE A 207 -4.63 -14.50 -16.27
N PHE A 208 -5.88 -14.70 -15.84
CA PHE A 208 -6.76 -13.60 -15.45
C PHE A 208 -6.19 -12.82 -14.25
N LEU A 209 -5.72 -13.55 -13.24
CA LEU A 209 -5.11 -12.97 -12.04
C LEU A 209 -3.81 -12.22 -12.33
N LEU A 210 -3.01 -12.71 -13.29
CA LEU A 210 -1.81 -12.03 -13.75
C LEU A 210 -2.12 -10.69 -14.42
N ILE A 211 -3.09 -10.67 -15.36
CA ILE A 211 -3.53 -9.44 -16.01
C ILE A 211 -4.03 -8.45 -14.97
N LEU A 212 -4.89 -8.91 -14.07
CA LEU A 212 -5.46 -8.03 -13.07
C LEU A 212 -4.40 -7.47 -12.12
N ALA A 213 -3.50 -8.31 -11.62
CA ALA A 213 -2.41 -7.87 -10.75
C ALA A 213 -1.52 -6.83 -11.46
N SER A 214 -1.29 -6.99 -12.76
CA SER A 214 -0.54 -6.03 -13.57
C SER A 214 -1.26 -4.68 -13.69
N VAL A 215 -2.57 -4.71 -13.98
CA VAL A 215 -3.41 -3.50 -14.06
C VAL A 215 -3.50 -2.81 -12.70
N ASN A 216 -3.74 -3.58 -11.63
CA ASN A 216 -3.83 -3.06 -10.27
C ASN A 216 -2.48 -2.47 -9.80
N GLY A 217 -1.36 -3.11 -10.16
CA GLY A 217 -0.03 -2.58 -9.91
C GLY A 217 0.14 -1.23 -10.59
N PHE A 218 -0.12 -1.14 -11.89
CA PHE A 218 0.00 0.11 -12.64
C PHE A 218 -0.88 1.24 -12.08
N ILE A 219 -2.15 0.94 -11.78
CA ILE A 219 -3.09 1.91 -11.20
C ILE A 219 -2.65 2.34 -9.80
N GLY A 220 -2.26 1.39 -8.94
CA GLY A 220 -1.72 1.67 -7.61
C GLY A 220 -0.50 2.59 -7.67
N GLY A 221 0.40 2.33 -8.63
CA GLY A 221 1.54 3.16 -8.95
C GLY A 221 1.18 4.60 -9.29
N ILE A 222 0.22 4.77 -10.20
CA ILE A 222 -0.29 6.09 -10.58
C ILE A 222 -0.90 6.80 -9.37
N PHE A 223 -1.70 6.12 -8.55
CA PHE A 223 -2.36 6.73 -7.40
C PHE A 223 -1.38 7.18 -6.32
N THR A 224 -0.36 6.38 -6.00
CA THR A 224 0.65 6.83 -5.03
C THR A 224 1.47 8.00 -5.59
N GLY A 225 1.89 7.94 -6.84
CA GLY A 225 2.67 9.03 -7.46
C GLY A 225 1.89 10.33 -7.58
N ARG A 226 0.67 10.28 -8.13
CA ARG A 226 -0.21 11.47 -8.28
C ARG A 226 -0.81 11.95 -6.96
N GLY A 227 -0.98 11.05 -5.99
CA GLY A 227 -1.37 11.39 -4.63
C GLY A 227 -0.32 12.27 -3.95
N LEU A 228 0.93 11.83 -3.93
CA LEU A 228 2.05 12.58 -3.35
C LEU A 228 2.33 13.88 -4.12
N ASN A 229 2.46 13.81 -5.44
CA ASN A 229 2.80 14.98 -6.26
C ASN A 229 1.68 16.04 -6.28
N GLY A 230 0.42 15.63 -6.07
CA GLY A 230 -0.72 16.54 -6.07
C GLY A 230 -0.96 17.29 -4.76
N CYS A 231 -0.30 16.92 -3.65
CA CYS A 231 -0.49 17.57 -2.35
C CYS A 231 0.00 19.03 -2.36
N PHE A 232 1.17 19.28 -2.97
CA PHE A 232 1.77 20.61 -2.98
C PHE A 232 1.06 21.62 -3.91
N PRO A 233 0.70 21.27 -5.16
CA PRO A 233 -0.08 22.17 -6.03
C PRO A 233 -1.44 22.58 -5.46
N ILE A 234 -2.10 21.70 -4.69
CA ILE A 234 -3.36 22.06 -4.00
C ILE A 234 -3.11 23.15 -2.96
N LEU A 235 -1.98 23.09 -2.25
CA LEU A 235 -1.63 24.10 -1.26
C LEU A 235 -1.27 25.43 -1.91
N GLU A 236 -0.49 25.40 -2.99
CA GLU A 236 -0.20 26.60 -3.79
C GLU A 236 -1.50 27.25 -4.32
N TYR A 237 -2.46 26.43 -4.76
CA TYR A 237 -3.77 26.92 -5.16
C TYR A 237 -4.49 27.66 -4.02
N TYR A 238 -4.57 27.08 -2.83
CA TYR A 238 -5.22 27.75 -1.69
C TYR A 238 -4.45 28.99 -1.20
N ASN A 239 -3.11 29.00 -1.30
CA ASN A 239 -2.31 30.21 -1.02
C ASN A 239 -2.61 31.31 -2.06
N GLY A 240 -2.62 30.99 -3.35
CA GLY A 240 -2.94 31.95 -4.41
C GLY A 240 -4.35 32.56 -4.31
N GLN A 241 -5.24 31.96 -3.53
CA GLN A 241 -6.58 32.47 -3.22
C GLN A 241 -6.64 33.28 -1.90
N GLY A 242 -5.51 33.46 -1.21
CA GLY A 242 -5.41 34.15 0.08
C GLY A 242 -5.98 33.36 1.26
N ILE A 243 -6.22 32.06 1.11
CA ILE A 243 -6.83 31.20 2.15
C ILE A 243 -5.75 30.65 3.10
N ILE A 244 -4.55 30.41 2.59
CA ILE A 244 -3.39 29.90 3.32
C ILE A 244 -2.26 30.93 3.24
N GLY A 245 -1.49 31.11 4.31
CA GLY A 245 -0.35 32.03 4.35
C GLY A 245 0.91 31.48 3.69
N ASP A 246 1.76 32.37 3.17
CA ASP A 246 3.06 32.05 2.57
C ASP A 246 4.02 31.31 3.50
N ASP A 247 3.82 31.42 4.82
CA ASP A 247 4.62 30.72 5.80
C ASP A 247 4.44 29.20 5.70
N ILE A 248 3.27 28.72 5.26
CA ILE A 248 2.95 27.30 5.12
C ILE A 248 3.53 26.70 3.83
N ILE A 249 3.59 27.47 2.73
CA ILE A 249 4.23 27.03 1.48
C ILE A 249 5.75 26.92 1.62
N LYS A 250 6.37 27.65 2.56
CA LYS A 250 7.83 27.51 2.80
C LYS A 250 8.22 26.20 3.53
N LEU A 251 7.26 25.35 3.86
CA LEU A 251 7.44 24.11 4.63
C LEU A 251 7.49 22.83 3.77
N ASP A 252 7.70 22.91 2.45
CA ASP A 252 7.64 21.78 1.47
C ASP A 252 8.09 20.42 1.98
N ASN A 253 9.27 20.36 2.62
CA ASN A 253 9.80 19.11 3.17
C ASN A 253 8.89 18.47 4.24
N ILE A 254 8.24 19.27 5.08
CA ILE A 254 7.37 18.78 6.16
C ILE A 254 6.06 18.23 5.61
N ILE A 255 5.52 18.80 4.53
CA ILE A 255 4.29 18.30 3.89
C ILE A 255 4.55 16.92 3.27
N ASN A 256 5.67 16.77 2.56
CA ASN A 256 6.10 15.48 2.02
C ASN A 256 6.36 14.47 3.14
N ASP A 257 7.03 14.88 4.23
CA ASP A 257 7.26 14.02 5.39
C ASP A 257 5.96 13.53 6.04
N ILE A 258 4.93 14.39 6.12
CA ILE A 258 3.61 14.01 6.64
C ILE A 258 2.87 13.06 5.69
N ALA A 259 2.88 13.35 4.39
CA ALA A 259 2.24 12.49 3.40
C ALA A 259 2.91 11.11 3.35
N LEU A 260 4.23 11.04 3.49
CA LEU A 260 4.99 9.79 3.61
C LEU A 260 4.73 9.09 4.95
N SER A 261 4.71 9.82 6.06
CA SER A 261 4.41 9.23 7.39
C SER A 261 3.00 8.63 7.42
N PHE A 262 2.03 9.33 6.83
CA PHE A 262 0.68 8.84 6.66
C PHE A 262 0.64 7.59 5.79
N ASP A 263 1.40 7.55 4.68
CA ASP A 263 1.54 6.34 3.85
C ASP A 263 2.03 5.14 4.65
N TYR A 264 3.07 5.32 5.47
CA TYR A 264 3.63 4.26 6.30
C TYR A 264 2.64 3.75 7.35
N ILE A 265 1.90 4.66 8.00
CA ILE A 265 0.84 4.29 8.95
C ILE A 265 -0.24 3.49 8.21
N MET A 266 -0.65 3.94 7.03
CA MET A 266 -1.65 3.23 6.24
C MET A 266 -1.14 1.88 5.74
N CYS A 267 0.14 1.77 5.35
CA CYS A 267 0.76 0.49 5.00
C CYS A 267 0.68 -0.49 6.19
N PHE A 268 1.04 -0.04 7.38
CA PHE A 268 0.97 -0.85 8.59
C PHE A 268 -0.47 -1.32 8.87
N LEU A 269 -1.44 -0.40 8.86
CA LEU A 269 -2.84 -0.71 9.11
C LEU A 269 -3.41 -1.68 8.05
N MET A 270 -3.13 -1.43 6.77
CA MET A 270 -3.61 -2.28 5.68
C MET A 270 -2.97 -3.67 5.70
N SER A 271 -1.70 -3.78 6.08
CA SER A 271 -1.06 -5.08 6.28
C SER A 271 -1.70 -5.86 7.43
N LEU A 272 -1.99 -5.18 8.55
CA LEU A 272 -2.68 -5.79 9.69
C LEU A 272 -4.09 -6.25 9.31
N PHE A 273 -4.87 -5.42 8.62
CA PHE A 273 -6.20 -5.79 8.14
C PHE A 273 -6.15 -6.92 7.11
N SER A 274 -5.14 -6.93 6.23
CA SER A 274 -4.92 -8.00 5.25
C SER A 274 -4.74 -9.34 5.95
N ASN A 275 -3.87 -9.41 6.96
CA ASN A 275 -3.62 -10.63 7.74
C ASN A 275 -4.85 -11.09 8.55
N ILE A 276 -5.57 -10.17 9.19
CA ILE A 276 -6.83 -10.50 9.89
C ILE A 276 -7.86 -11.08 8.90
N THR A 277 -8.01 -10.44 7.74
CA THR A 277 -8.94 -10.87 6.69
C THR A 277 -8.53 -12.24 6.15
N GLU A 278 -7.24 -12.45 5.86
CA GLU A 278 -6.70 -13.72 5.42
C GLU A 278 -7.06 -14.86 6.39
N ARG A 279 -6.77 -14.68 7.69
CA ARG A 279 -7.11 -15.67 8.73
C ARG A 279 -8.60 -15.98 8.76
N PHE A 280 -9.45 -14.96 8.66
CA PHE A 280 -10.89 -15.14 8.66
C PHE A 280 -11.36 -15.97 7.45
N ILE A 281 -10.82 -15.69 6.27
CA ILE A 281 -11.15 -16.40 5.03
C ILE A 281 -10.60 -17.82 5.04
N LEU A 282 -9.37 -18.05 5.50
CA LEU A 282 -8.81 -19.40 5.63
C LEU A 282 -9.59 -20.26 6.62
N ASN A 283 -10.01 -19.70 7.76
CA ASN A 283 -10.87 -20.40 8.70
C ASN A 283 -12.23 -20.77 8.08
N HIS A 284 -12.79 -19.90 7.25
CA HIS A 284 -14.01 -20.20 6.50
C HIS A 284 -13.78 -21.26 5.41
N LYS A 285 -12.67 -21.20 4.66
CA LYS A 285 -12.29 -22.21 3.67
C LYS A 285 -12.17 -23.61 4.28
N ASN A 286 -11.64 -23.68 5.49
CA ASN A 286 -11.53 -24.93 6.26
C ASN A 286 -12.88 -25.40 6.84
N SER A 287 -13.96 -24.62 6.72
CA SER A 287 -15.28 -25.02 7.21
C SER A 287 -15.92 -26.08 6.31
N ARG A 288 -16.69 -26.97 6.92
CA ARG A 288 -17.41 -28.06 6.25
C ARG A 288 -18.35 -27.56 5.15
N GLU A 289 -19.04 -26.44 5.38
CA GLU A 289 -19.98 -25.85 4.42
C GLU A 289 -19.28 -25.35 3.16
N TYR A 290 -18.10 -24.76 3.31
CA TYR A 290 -17.29 -24.29 2.18
C TYR A 290 -16.75 -25.47 1.36
N ILE A 291 -16.20 -26.49 2.02
CA ILE A 291 -15.68 -27.69 1.36
C ILE A 291 -16.76 -28.39 0.51
N LEU A 292 -17.98 -28.51 1.04
CA LEU A 292 -19.09 -29.18 0.35
C LEU A 292 -19.66 -28.35 -0.81
N SER A 293 -19.61 -27.02 -0.73
CA SER A 293 -20.10 -26.11 -1.78
C SER A 293 -19.07 -25.85 -2.88
N SER A 294 -17.78 -25.78 -2.52
CA SER A 294 -16.64 -25.60 -3.43
C SER A 294 -16.49 -26.74 -4.43
N ASN A 295 -16.61 -27.99 -3.96
CA ASN A 295 -16.24 -29.15 -4.77
C ASN A 295 -17.37 -29.75 -5.61
N LYS A 296 -18.61 -29.26 -5.52
CA LYS A 296 -19.78 -29.75 -6.28
C LYS A 296 -19.90 -31.30 -6.37
N GLY A 297 -19.34 -32.04 -5.41
CA GLY A 297 -19.34 -33.51 -5.38
C GLY A 297 -18.04 -34.21 -5.77
N ASP A 298 -17.00 -33.53 -6.24
CA ASP A 298 -15.70 -34.13 -6.60
C ASP A 298 -14.65 -33.82 -5.51
N LEU A 299 -14.61 -34.67 -4.48
CA LEU A 299 -13.77 -34.48 -3.30
C LEU A 299 -12.42 -35.17 -3.48
N SER A 300 -11.32 -34.41 -3.48
CA SER A 300 -9.97 -34.97 -3.45
C SER A 300 -9.69 -35.69 -2.12
N ILE A 301 -8.73 -36.63 -2.12
CA ILE A 301 -8.33 -37.40 -0.92
C ILE A 301 -7.93 -36.47 0.24
N GLU A 302 -7.30 -35.33 -0.05
CA GLU A 302 -6.92 -34.32 0.94
C GLU A 302 -8.15 -33.64 1.56
N THR A 303 -9.16 -33.35 0.74
CA THR A 303 -10.43 -32.81 1.24
C THR A 303 -11.20 -33.82 2.08
N VAL A 304 -11.17 -35.10 1.70
CA VAL A 304 -11.75 -36.19 2.50
C VAL A 304 -11.02 -36.32 3.84
N ASN A 305 -9.69 -36.22 3.87
CA ASN A 305 -8.89 -36.27 5.11
C ASN A 305 -9.16 -35.07 6.02
N ALA A 306 -9.30 -33.86 5.48
CA ALA A 306 -9.65 -32.66 6.23
C ALA A 306 -11.05 -32.78 6.88
N LEU A 307 -12.04 -33.29 6.14
CA LEU A 307 -13.36 -33.61 6.67
C LEU A 307 -13.28 -34.69 7.77
N LEU A 308 -12.50 -35.74 7.57
CA LEU A 308 -12.31 -36.84 8.54
C LEU A 308 -11.67 -36.38 9.86
N MET A 309 -10.70 -35.46 9.80
CA MET A 309 -10.11 -34.85 11.00
C MET A 309 -11.14 -34.06 11.82
N GLN A 310 -12.06 -33.35 11.16
CA GLN A 310 -13.13 -32.63 11.84
C GLN A 310 -14.14 -33.56 12.52
N PHE A 311 -14.43 -34.73 11.94
CA PHE A 311 -15.29 -35.73 12.57
C PHE A 311 -14.63 -36.42 13.78
N LYS A 312 -13.31 -36.61 13.76
CA LYS A 312 -12.57 -37.22 14.88
C LYS A 312 -12.50 -36.36 16.14
N GLY A 313 -12.67 -35.04 16.04
CA GLY A 313 -12.72 -34.14 17.20
C GLY A 313 -14.10 -34.00 17.86
N SER A 314 -15.13 -34.65 17.30
CA SER A 314 -16.54 -34.52 17.70
C SER A 314 -17.11 -35.80 18.35
N LEU A 315 -16.26 -36.79 18.63
CA LEU A 315 -16.59 -38.07 19.29
C LEU A 315 -15.85 -38.14 20.62
#